data_AF-A0A353M149-F1
#
_entry.id   AF-A0A353M149-F1
#
_cell.length_a   1.000
_cell.length_b   1.000
_cell.length_c   1.000
_cell.angle_alpha   90.00
_cell.angle_beta   90.00
_cell.angle_gamma   90.00
#
_symmetry.space_group_name_H-M   'P 1'
#
loop_
_entity.id
_entity.type
_entity.pdbx_description
1 polymer ?
#
loop_
_entity_poly.entity_id
_entity_poly.type
_entity_poly.pdbx_seq_one_letter_code
_entity_poly.pdbx_strand_id
1 'polypeptide(L)'
;SMYLGGVVLLIKRLLIGTFLFEGFGAVILSARFVPQMGLTTGIYNGIFHSVSAFNNAGFDLMGKYGEYSSLISYAGDPVVTLTIMGLIIVGGIGFFVWDDILKHRHR
;
A
#
# COMPACT_ATOMS: atom_id res chain seq x y z
N SER A 1 21.96 -22.20 14.70
CA SER A 1 21.13 -22.46 13.50
C SER A 1 19.63 -22.28 13.74
N MET A 2 19.08 -22.57 14.93
CA MET A 2 17.63 -22.47 15.24
C MET A 2 17.04 -21.04 15.16
N TYR A 3 17.80 -20.00 15.52
CA TYR A 3 17.35 -18.60 15.39
C TYR A 3 17.23 -18.12 13.94
N LEU A 4 18.12 -18.60 13.05
CA LEU A 4 18.14 -18.18 11.65
C LEU A 4 16.90 -18.70 10.89
N GLY A 5 16.44 -19.92 11.21
CA GLY A 5 15.24 -20.49 10.62
C GLY A 5 13.95 -19.76 11.02
N GLY A 6 13.84 -19.33 12.28
CA GLY A 6 12.70 -18.55 12.77
C GLY A 6 12.62 -17.17 12.10
N VAL A 7 13.74 -16.46 12.01
CA VAL A 7 13.81 -15.13 11.36
C VAL A 7 13.47 -15.22 9.87
N VAL A 8 13.98 -16.22 9.14
CA VAL A 8 13.67 -16.40 7.71
C VAL A 8 12.18 -16.66 7.49
N LEU A 9 11.53 -17.45 8.34
CA LEU A 9 10.08 -17.70 8.24
C LEU A 9 9.26 -16.42 8.49
N LEU A 10 9.67 -15.59 9.44
CA LEU A 10 9.03 -14.30 9.73
C LEU A 10 9.18 -13.33 8.56
N ILE A 11 10.39 -13.18 8.02
CA ILE A 11 10.65 -12.34 6.84
C ILE A 11 9.84 -12.81 5.64
N LYS A 12 9.73 -14.13 5.41
CA LYS A 12 8.93 -14.66 4.31
C LYS A 12 7.44 -14.30 4.46
N ARG A 13 6.89 -14.40 5.67
CA ARG A 13 5.49 -14.01 5.95
C ARG A 13 5.28 -12.51 5.77
N LEU A 14 6.22 -11.71 6.24
CA LEU A 14 6.24 -10.25 6.06
C LEU A 14 6.17 -9.88 4.59
N LEU A 15 7.10 -10.39 3.78
CA LEU A 15 7.17 -10.08 2.35
C LEU A 15 5.89 -10.48 1.62
N ILE A 16 5.36 -11.67 1.90
CA ILE A 16 4.09 -12.12 1.28
C ILE A 16 2.95 -11.19 1.68
N GLY A 17 2.85 -10.81 2.95
CA GLY A 17 1.87 -9.83 3.42
C GLY A 17 2.00 -8.51 2.68
N THR A 18 3.19 -7.91 2.69
CA THR A 18 3.50 -6.65 1.99
C THR A 18 3.07 -6.70 0.52
N PHE A 19 3.50 -7.70 -0.25
CA PHE A 19 3.12 -7.83 -1.66
C PHE A 19 1.62 -8.00 -1.88
N LEU A 20 0.89 -8.64 -0.95
CA LEU A 20 -0.56 -8.77 -1.05
C LEU A 20 -1.27 -7.43 -0.84
N PHE A 21 -0.91 -6.65 0.18
CA PHE A 21 -1.56 -5.36 0.45
C PHE A 21 -1.15 -4.30 -0.57
N GLU A 22 0.13 -4.22 -0.90
CA GLU A 22 0.61 -3.33 -1.96
C GLU A 22 -0.01 -3.70 -3.31
N GLY A 23 -0.11 -5.00 -3.64
CA GLY A 23 -0.75 -5.47 -4.87
C GLY A 23 -2.24 -5.13 -4.91
N PHE A 24 -2.97 -5.37 -3.83
CA PHE A 24 -4.40 -5.05 -3.74
C PHE A 24 -4.66 -3.54 -3.88
N GLY A 25 -3.89 -2.72 -3.14
CA GLY A 25 -3.93 -1.27 -3.26
C GLY A 25 -3.57 -0.78 -4.65
N ALA A 26 -2.58 -1.40 -5.30
CA ALA A 26 -2.14 -1.04 -6.63
C ALA A 26 -3.22 -1.31 -7.68
N VAL A 27 -3.93 -2.43 -7.59
CA VAL A 27 -5.04 -2.76 -8.49
C VAL A 27 -6.17 -1.72 -8.37
N ILE A 28 -6.57 -1.38 -7.14
CA ILE A 28 -7.65 -0.40 -6.89
C ILE A 28 -7.26 0.98 -7.41
N LEU A 29 -6.06 1.45 -7.06
CA LEU A 29 -5.56 2.75 -7.50
C LEU A 29 -5.39 2.81 -9.02
N SER A 30 -4.84 1.74 -9.62
CA SER A 30 -4.70 1.65 -11.08
C SER A 30 -6.05 1.70 -11.78
N ALA A 31 -7.08 1.02 -11.25
CA ALA A 31 -8.43 1.06 -11.83
C ALA A 31 -9.02 2.48 -11.85
N ARG A 32 -8.65 3.34 -10.89
CA ARG A 32 -9.06 4.76 -10.88
C ARG A 32 -8.16 5.66 -11.72
N PHE A 33 -6.86 5.39 -11.79
CA PHE A 33 -5.90 6.24 -12.52
C PHE A 33 -5.83 5.94 -14.03
N VAL A 34 -6.05 4.69 -14.45
CA VAL A 34 -6.00 4.28 -15.87
C VAL A 34 -6.98 5.08 -16.75
N PRO A 35 -8.25 5.29 -16.37
CA PRO A 35 -9.18 6.09 -17.18
C PRO A 35 -8.76 7.55 -17.36
N GLN A 36 -7.96 8.10 -16.45
CA GLN A 36 -7.59 9.52 -16.43
C GLN A 36 -6.21 9.78 -17.04
N MET A 37 -5.27 8.86 -16.86
CA MET A 37 -3.86 9.04 -17.20
C MET A 37 -3.37 8.11 -18.32
N GLY A 38 -4.23 7.22 -18.80
CA GLY A 38 -3.88 6.16 -19.74
C GLY A 38 -3.39 4.88 -19.06
N LEU A 39 -3.33 3.79 -19.82
CA LEU A 39 -3.09 2.44 -19.28
C LEU A 39 -1.73 2.30 -18.59
N THR A 40 -0.65 2.62 -19.28
CA THR A 40 0.72 2.44 -18.77
C THR A 40 1.01 3.37 -17.59
N THR A 41 0.70 4.65 -17.74
CA THR A 41 0.96 5.66 -16.71
C THR A 41 0.05 5.50 -15.50
N GLY A 42 -1.22 5.13 -15.71
CA GLY A 42 -2.16 4.87 -14.63
C GLY A 42 -1.77 3.67 -13.77
N ILE A 43 -1.34 2.57 -14.40
CA ILE A 43 -0.83 1.38 -13.69
C ILE A 43 0.44 1.73 -12.90
N TYR A 44 1.39 2.42 -13.54
CA TYR A 44 2.63 2.81 -12.86
C TYR A 44 2.37 3.71 -11.65
N ASN A 45 1.50 4.72 -11.79
CA ASN A 45 1.12 5.57 -10.67
C ASN A 45 0.39 4.77 -9.58
N GLY A 46 -0.50 3.84 -9.94
CA GLY A 46 -1.23 3.01 -8.97
C GLY A 46 -0.29 2.15 -8.13
N ILE A 47 0.67 1.48 -8.77
CA ILE A 47 1.70 0.68 -8.08
C ILE A 47 2.55 1.58 -7.17
N PHE A 48 3.06 2.68 -7.69
CA PHE A 48 3.95 3.57 -6.94
C PHE A 48 3.27 4.13 -5.69
N HIS A 49 2.04 4.64 -5.82
CA HIS A 49 1.31 5.20 -4.67
C HIS A 49 0.92 4.13 -3.66
N SER A 50 0.62 2.91 -4.11
CA SER A 50 0.33 1.80 -3.20
C SER A 50 1.53 1.44 -2.33
N VAL A 51 2.70 1.25 -2.95
CA VAL A 51 3.96 0.94 -2.25
C VAL A 51 4.38 2.09 -1.34
N SER A 52 4.28 3.34 -1.82
CA SER A 52 4.60 4.53 -1.03
C SER A 52 3.69 4.67 0.20
N ALA A 53 2.38 4.44 0.04
CA ALA A 53 1.41 4.52 1.12
C ALA A 53 1.61 3.41 2.16
N PHE A 54 1.77 2.16 1.72
CA PHE A 54 1.98 1.03 2.63
C PHE A 54 3.26 1.19 3.45
N ASN A 55 4.33 1.68 2.83
CA ASN A 55 5.60 1.93 3.52
C ASN A 55 5.66 3.29 4.24
N ASN A 56 4.55 4.05 4.28
CA ASN A 56 4.46 5.37 4.90
C ASN A 56 5.51 6.37 4.38
N ALA A 57 5.94 6.23 3.12
CA ALA A 57 7.02 7.01 2.54
C ALA A 57 6.60 8.46 2.22
N GLY A 58 5.30 8.68 1.95
CA GLY A 58 4.75 10.02 1.68
C GLY A 58 5.14 10.60 0.32
N PHE A 59 5.73 9.80 -0.58
CA PHE A 59 6.06 10.21 -1.94
C PHE A 59 4.88 10.03 -2.89
N ASP A 60 4.70 10.97 -3.80
CA ASP A 60 3.72 10.90 -4.89
C ASP A 60 4.37 11.24 -6.23
N LEU A 61 3.76 10.76 -7.31
CA LEU A 61 4.17 11.08 -8.69
C LEU A 61 3.20 12.06 -9.35
N MET A 62 2.30 12.66 -8.57
CA MET A 62 1.25 13.53 -9.11
C MET A 62 1.78 14.92 -9.44
N GLY A 63 2.92 15.36 -8.89
CA GLY A 63 3.53 16.66 -9.19
C GLY A 63 3.86 16.91 -10.67
N LYS A 64 3.83 15.87 -11.52
CA LYS A 64 3.96 16.00 -12.99
C LYS A 64 2.68 16.47 -13.70
N TYR A 65 1.55 16.53 -12.99
CA TYR A 65 0.24 16.89 -13.55
C TYR A 65 -0.25 18.29 -13.13
N GLY A 66 0.48 19.01 -12.28
CA GLY A 66 0.16 20.35 -11.81
C GLY A 66 1.08 20.81 -10.68
N GLU A 67 1.16 22.13 -10.43
CA GLU A 67 1.85 22.63 -9.25
C GLU A 67 1.04 22.30 -7.99
N TYR A 68 1.70 21.79 -6.96
CA TYR A 68 1.09 21.28 -5.72
C TYR A 68 0.03 20.17 -5.92
N SER A 69 -0.01 19.53 -7.10
CA SER A 69 -0.84 18.35 -7.31
C SER A 69 -0.15 17.16 -6.67
N SER A 70 -0.34 16.98 -5.36
CA SER A 70 -0.16 15.68 -4.71
C SER A 70 -1.49 14.90 -4.84
N LEU A 71 -1.83 14.08 -3.86
CA LEU A 71 -3.15 13.46 -3.74
C LEU A 71 -4.30 14.47 -3.49
N ILE A 72 -4.01 15.78 -3.39
CA ILE A 72 -5.01 16.85 -3.23
C ILE A 72 -6.03 16.83 -4.37
N SER A 73 -5.60 16.53 -5.60
CA SER A 73 -6.51 16.40 -6.76
C SER A 73 -7.51 15.25 -6.62
N TYR A 74 -7.25 14.29 -5.72
CA TYR A 74 -8.09 13.14 -5.41
C TYR A 74 -8.77 13.25 -4.04
N ALA A 75 -8.70 14.41 -3.36
CA ALA A 75 -9.30 14.59 -2.04
C ALA A 75 -10.82 14.34 -2.01
N GLY A 76 -11.50 14.53 -3.14
CA GLY A 76 -12.93 14.22 -3.30
C GLY A 76 -13.22 12.80 -3.80
N ASP A 77 -12.22 11.97 -4.08
CA ASP A 77 -12.40 10.59 -4.54
C ASP A 77 -12.23 9.62 -3.36
N PRO A 78 -13.35 9.13 -2.76
CA PRO A 78 -13.29 8.27 -1.58
C PRO A 78 -12.57 6.96 -1.87
N VAL A 79 -12.55 6.48 -3.12
CA VAL A 79 -11.85 5.22 -3.46
C VAL A 79 -10.35 5.40 -3.29
N VAL A 80 -9.78 6.49 -3.81
CA VAL A 80 -8.35 6.77 -3.71
C VAL A 80 -7.98 7.08 -2.27
N THR A 81 -8.71 7.99 -1.61
CA THR A 81 -8.41 8.42 -0.25
C THR A 81 -8.49 7.27 0.76
N LEU A 82 -9.56 6.47 0.73
CA LEU A 82 -9.71 5.33 1.65
C LEU A 82 -8.67 4.24 1.39
N THR A 83 -8.29 4.02 0.13
CA THR A 83 -7.24 3.03 -0.19
C THR A 83 -5.90 3.48 0.37
N ILE A 84 -5.50 4.74 0.17
CA ILE A 84 -4.25 5.28 0.70
C ILE A 84 -4.23 5.25 2.23
N MET A 85 -5.31 5.72 2.88
CA MET A 85 -5.43 5.67 4.34
C MET A 85 -5.37 4.25 4.88
N GLY A 86 -6.08 3.31 4.22
CA GLY A 86 -6.06 1.90 4.56
C GLY A 86 -4.65 1.33 4.51
N LEU A 87 -3.92 1.56 3.41
CA LEU A 87 -2.55 1.09 3.25
C LEU A 87 -1.59 1.68 4.31
N ILE A 88 -1.72 2.97 4.62
CA ILE A 88 -0.93 3.66 5.66
C ILE A 88 -1.18 3.02 7.04
N ILE A 89 -2.45 2.80 7.40
CA ILE A 89 -2.81 2.18 8.69
C ILE A 89 -2.30 0.75 8.75
N VAL A 90 -2.59 -0.04 7.71
CA VAL A 90 -2.23 -1.45 7.60
C VAL A 90 -0.71 -1.64 7.64
N GLY A 91 0.05 -0.82 6.92
CA GLY A 91 1.51 -0.84 6.93
C GLY A 91 2.12 -0.29 8.23
N GLY A 92 1.53 0.76 8.81
CA GLY A 92 2.00 1.40 10.04
C GLY A 92 1.76 0.57 11.31
N ILE A 93 0.70 -0.23 11.36
CA ILE A 93 0.39 -1.12 12.48
C ILE A 93 1.48 -2.19 12.69
N GLY A 94 2.18 -2.59 11.62
CA GLY A 94 3.32 -3.50 11.67
C GLY A 94 2.96 -4.96 12.03
N PHE A 95 3.77 -5.91 11.55
CA PHE A 95 3.49 -7.35 11.62
C PHE A 95 3.29 -7.93 13.03
N PHE A 96 3.82 -7.29 14.07
CA PHE A 96 3.62 -7.74 15.44
C PHE A 96 2.15 -7.75 15.82
N VAL A 97 1.38 -6.74 15.41
CA VAL A 97 -0.07 -6.70 15.66
C VAL A 97 -0.82 -7.70 14.78
N TRP A 98 -0.28 -8.05 13.60
CA TRP A 98 -0.91 -9.01 12.70
C TRP A 98 -0.80 -10.42 13.24
N ASP A 99 0.40 -10.79 13.71
CA ASP A 99 0.64 -12.06 14.38
C ASP A 99 -0.17 -12.15 15.68
N ASP A 100 -0.33 -11.03 16.38
CA ASP A 100 -1.16 -10.94 17.60
C ASP A 100 -2.66 -11.10 17.31
N ILE A 101 -3.21 -10.43 16.30
CA ILE A 101 -4.61 -10.59 15.85
C ILE A 101 -4.87 -12.03 15.39
N LEU A 102 -3.93 -12.63 14.64
CA LEU A 102 -4.05 -14.01 14.17
C LEU A 102 -4.01 -15.02 15.33
N LYS A 103 -3.23 -14.76 16.38
CA LYS A 103 -3.13 -15.62 17.57
C LYS A 103 -4.27 -15.41 18.58
N HIS A 104 -4.78 -14.20 18.72
CA HIS A 104 -5.78 -13.85 19.74
C HIS A 104 -7.23 -13.81 19.21
N ARG A 105 -7.49 -14.20 17.95
CA ARG A 105 -8.84 -14.25 17.36
C ARG A 105 -9.80 -15.28 18.00
N HIS A 106 -9.36 -16.03 19.03
CA HIS A 106 -10.12 -17.09 19.70
C HIS A 106 -10.00 -17.09 21.23
N ARG A 107 -9.94 -15.92 21.88
CA ARG A 107 -10.27 -15.80 23.30
C ARG A 107 -11.49 -14.93 23.50
#